data_AF-A0A1F8EGP1-F1
#
_entry.id   AF-A0A1F8EGP1-F1
#
_cell.length_a   1.000
_cell.length_b   1.000
_cell.length_c   1.000
_cell.angle_alpha   90.00
_cell.angle_beta   90.00
_cell.angle_gamma   90.00
#
_symmetry.space_group_name_H-M   'P 1'
#
loop_
_entity.id
_entity.type
_entity.pdbx_description
1 polymer ?
#
loop_
_entity_poly.entity_id
_entity_poly.type
_entity_poly.pdbx_seq_one_letter_code
_entity_poly.pdbx_strand_id
1 'polypeptide(L)'
;MVKDLFYKYFLISLIGGIAGYFMLSSVNLYLFYPQAFYSQNFNQDQKPSVSITPMVTVSNAGWENLAQKNSLSSVGIQVFQNNRLIKQGNGLVVSSDGLVVTVADLALSGAIYQIFHEDKIIKATAEAVDFKLNLLLLKSQTSYASVADFDSIGNIKPGQDAVIIGKIVDLSRPILTVQRGLINYITEKAITIDAIPNNFLAGFGVINSNGRIIGIVSIKNARIVLIKSSLIKNFFENYLSWGENRF
;
A
#
# COMPACT_ATOMS: atom_id res chain seq x y z
N MET A 1 -7.51 -87.08 -38.08
CA MET A 1 -6.33 -86.47 -37.43
C MET A 1 -6.30 -84.95 -37.53
N VAL A 2 -6.25 -84.32 -38.71
CA VAL A 2 -6.24 -82.83 -38.81
C VAL A 2 -7.55 -82.17 -38.32
N LYS A 3 -8.70 -82.81 -38.61
CA LYS A 3 -10.03 -82.31 -38.17
C LYS A 3 -10.21 -82.34 -36.64
N ASP A 4 -9.66 -83.34 -35.96
CA ASP A 4 -9.76 -83.47 -34.51
C ASP A 4 -8.89 -82.44 -33.78
N LEU A 5 -7.71 -82.14 -34.35
CA LEU A 5 -6.85 -81.08 -33.84
C LEU A 5 -7.54 -79.71 -33.96
N PHE A 6 -8.15 -79.42 -35.11
CA PHE A 6 -8.85 -78.16 -35.34
C PHE A 6 -10.00 -77.95 -34.34
N TYR A 7 -10.84 -78.96 -34.12
CA TYR A 7 -11.98 -78.86 -33.21
C TYR A 7 -11.54 -78.62 -31.75
N LYS A 8 -10.43 -79.24 -31.33
CA LYS A 8 -9.85 -79.06 -30.00
C LYS A 8 -9.36 -77.64 -29.77
N TYR A 9 -8.62 -77.05 -30.73
CA TYR A 9 -8.14 -75.68 -30.60
C TYR A 9 -9.27 -74.64 -30.72
N PHE A 10 -10.25 -74.91 -31.57
CA PHE A 10 -11.44 -74.06 -31.69
C PHE A 10 -12.22 -74.00 -30.37
N LEU A 11 -12.44 -75.13 -29.71
CA LEU A 11 -13.11 -75.17 -28.39
C LEU A 11 -12.33 -74.44 -27.30
N ILE A 12 -11.00 -74.59 -27.26
CA ILE A 12 -10.14 -73.89 -26.30
C ILE A 12 -10.21 -72.37 -26.52
N SER A 13 -10.19 -71.92 -27.78
CA SER A 13 -10.31 -70.50 -28.12
C SER A 13 -11.68 -69.94 -27.74
N LEU A 14 -12.75 -70.73 -27.90
CA LEU A 14 -14.11 -70.30 -27.59
C LEU A 14 -14.31 -70.15 -26.07
N ILE A 15 -13.80 -71.11 -25.29
CA ILE A 15 -13.80 -71.03 -23.81
C ILE A 15 -12.94 -69.86 -23.33
N GLY A 16 -11.76 -69.65 -23.93
CA GLY A 16 -10.88 -68.52 -23.62
C GLY A 16 -11.52 -67.17 -23.93
N GLY A 17 -12.24 -67.06 -25.04
CA GLY A 17 -12.98 -65.84 -25.41
C GLY A 17 -14.11 -65.50 -24.44
N ILE A 18 -14.89 -66.51 -24.01
CA ILE A 18 -15.97 -66.33 -23.03
C ILE A 18 -15.38 -65.92 -21.66
N ALA A 19 -14.32 -66.58 -21.20
CA ALA A 19 -13.65 -66.23 -19.95
C ALA A 19 -13.06 -64.81 -20.00
N GLY A 20 -12.44 -64.42 -21.12
CA GLY A 20 -11.90 -63.08 -21.33
C GLY A 20 -12.98 -62.00 -21.31
N TYR A 21 -14.13 -62.25 -21.95
CA TYR A 21 -15.26 -61.32 -21.92
C TYR A 21 -15.81 -61.11 -20.50
N PHE A 22 -15.94 -62.18 -19.70
CA PHE A 22 -16.38 -62.07 -18.31
C PHE A 22 -15.38 -61.30 -17.43
N MET A 23 -14.08 -61.51 -17.63
CA MET A 23 -13.05 -60.75 -16.90
C MET A 23 -13.03 -59.27 -17.29
N LEU A 24 -13.18 -58.96 -18.58
CA LEU A 24 -13.27 -57.57 -19.03
C LEU A 24 -14.57 -56.91 -18.57
N SER A 25 -15.69 -57.62 -18.57
CA SER A 25 -16.98 -57.13 -18.08
C SER A 25 -16.97 -56.79 -16.58
N SER A 26 -16.28 -57.57 -15.75
CA SER A 26 -16.19 -57.30 -14.31
C SER A 26 -15.29 -56.11 -13.99
N VAL A 27 -14.28 -55.84 -14.81
CA VAL A 27 -13.38 -54.68 -14.66
C VAL A 27 -13.99 -53.39 -15.25
N ASN A 28 -14.81 -53.50 -16.31
CA ASN A 28 -15.42 -52.34 -16.97
C ASN A 28 -16.47 -51.62 -16.09
N LEU A 29 -17.13 -52.35 -15.18
CA LEU A 29 -18.12 -51.76 -14.28
C LEU A 29 -17.51 -50.77 -13.26
N TYR A 30 -16.25 -50.97 -12.85
CA TYR A 30 -15.58 -50.12 -11.87
C TYR A 30 -14.81 -48.95 -12.48
N LEU A 31 -14.33 -49.07 -13.73
CA LEU A 31 -13.52 -48.03 -14.37
C LEU A 31 -14.32 -47.05 -15.25
N PHE A 32 -15.48 -47.46 -15.79
CA PHE A 32 -16.23 -46.63 -16.76
C PHE A 32 -17.57 -46.10 -16.24
N TYR A 33 -18.02 -46.50 -15.05
CA TYR A 33 -19.21 -45.94 -14.40
C TYR A 33 -18.92 -45.38 -12.99
N PRO A 34 -18.07 -44.34 -12.85
CA PRO A 34 -17.93 -43.64 -11.56
C PRO A 34 -19.24 -42.96 -11.11
N GLN A 35 -20.23 -42.85 -12.00
CA GLN A 35 -21.52 -42.20 -11.75
C GLN A 35 -22.51 -43.08 -10.96
N ALA A 36 -22.33 -44.41 -10.89
CA ALA A 36 -23.27 -45.30 -10.21
C ALA A 36 -23.09 -45.34 -8.68
N PHE A 37 -21.98 -44.82 -8.16
CA PHE A 37 -21.71 -44.71 -6.71
C PHE A 37 -21.98 -43.30 -6.14
N TYR A 38 -22.41 -42.34 -6.95
CA TYR A 38 -22.71 -40.98 -6.50
C TYR A 38 -24.19 -40.73 -6.13
N SER A 39 -25.06 -41.74 -6.22
CA SER A 39 -26.51 -41.57 -6.00
C SER A 39 -27.06 -42.24 -4.73
N GLN A 40 -26.23 -42.47 -3.71
CA GLN A 40 -26.68 -42.95 -2.40
C GLN A 40 -26.35 -41.89 -1.35
N ASN A 41 -27.39 -41.18 -0.90
CA ASN A 41 -27.45 -40.19 0.19
C ASN A 41 -27.25 -38.70 -0.15
N PHE A 42 -27.93 -38.20 -1.18
CA PHE A 42 -28.37 -36.78 -1.19
C PHE A 42 -29.88 -36.67 -0.96
N ASN A 43 -30.38 -37.35 0.08
CA ASN A 43 -31.57 -36.88 0.78
C ASN A 43 -31.12 -35.81 1.78
N GLN A 44 -30.83 -34.64 1.26
CA GLN A 44 -30.90 -33.42 2.05
C GLN A 44 -31.53 -32.37 1.15
N ASP A 45 -32.80 -32.06 1.42
CA ASP A 45 -33.41 -30.76 1.15
C ASP A 45 -32.69 -29.65 1.92
N GLN A 46 -31.36 -29.60 1.83
CA GLN A 46 -30.58 -28.43 2.16
C GLN A 46 -30.34 -27.73 0.84
N LYS A 47 -31.30 -26.88 0.45
CA LYS A 47 -30.99 -25.75 -0.42
C LYS A 47 -29.67 -25.19 0.09
N PRO A 48 -28.61 -25.05 -0.75
CA PRO A 48 -27.41 -24.39 -0.31
C PRO A 48 -27.83 -23.01 0.18
N SER A 49 -27.86 -22.85 1.50
CA SER A 49 -28.02 -21.56 2.13
C SER A 49 -26.71 -20.87 1.83
N VAL A 50 -26.69 -20.10 0.74
CA VAL A 50 -25.63 -19.14 0.50
C VAL A 50 -25.73 -18.20 1.70
N SER A 51 -24.88 -18.45 2.71
CA SER A 51 -24.62 -17.46 3.73
C SER A 51 -23.93 -16.34 2.99
N ILE A 52 -24.72 -15.41 2.47
CA ILE A 52 -24.25 -14.15 1.95
C ILE A 52 -23.63 -13.52 3.19
N THR A 53 -22.31 -13.65 3.34
CA THR A 53 -21.59 -12.91 4.37
C THR A 53 -21.98 -11.46 4.08
N PRO A 54 -22.71 -10.79 4.99
CA PRO A 54 -23.14 -9.42 4.73
C PRO A 54 -21.87 -8.66 4.37
N MET A 55 -21.86 -8.08 3.18
CA MET A 55 -20.76 -7.24 2.74
C MET A 55 -20.63 -6.20 3.85
N VAL A 56 -19.56 -6.26 4.64
CA VAL A 56 -19.32 -5.26 5.66
C VAL A 56 -19.15 -3.97 4.88
N THR A 57 -20.20 -3.15 4.88
CA THR A 57 -20.13 -1.79 4.38
C THR A 57 -19.16 -1.09 5.31
N VAL A 58 -17.86 -1.12 4.98
CA VAL A 58 -16.86 -0.32 5.65
C VAL A 58 -17.32 1.11 5.45
N SER A 59 -17.83 1.71 6.51
CA SER A 59 -18.34 3.07 6.49
C SER A 59 -17.25 3.99 5.92
N ASN A 60 -17.53 4.62 4.78
CA ASN A 60 -16.62 5.59 4.14
C ASN A 60 -16.31 6.79 5.07
N ALA A 61 -17.10 6.99 6.13
CA ALA A 61 -16.88 8.02 7.13
C ALA A 61 -15.55 7.86 7.89
N GLY A 62 -14.93 6.67 7.88
CA GLY A 62 -13.65 6.44 8.52
C GLY A 62 -12.53 7.27 7.89
N TRP A 63 -12.30 7.13 6.57
CA TRP A 63 -11.18 7.77 5.88
C TRP A 63 -11.33 9.27 5.73
N GLU A 64 -12.55 9.76 5.55
CA GLU A 64 -12.84 11.19 5.45
C GLU A 64 -12.43 11.93 6.73
N ASN A 65 -12.88 11.44 7.89
CA ASN A 65 -12.53 12.02 9.19
C ASN A 65 -11.03 11.95 9.46
N LEU A 66 -10.38 10.83 9.13
CA LEU A 66 -8.94 10.67 9.27
C LEU A 66 -8.17 11.63 8.35
N ALA A 67 -8.63 11.82 7.12
CA ALA A 67 -8.04 12.75 6.18
C ALA A 67 -8.20 14.19 6.68
N GLN A 68 -9.39 14.59 7.12
CA GLN A 68 -9.62 15.93 7.66
C GLN A 68 -8.72 16.23 8.86
N LYS A 69 -8.61 15.29 9.82
CA LYS A 69 -7.72 15.43 10.99
C LYS A 69 -6.25 15.59 10.58
N ASN A 70 -5.76 14.74 9.67
CA ASN A 70 -4.36 14.78 9.22
C ASN A 70 -4.05 15.92 8.24
N SER A 71 -5.08 16.53 7.63
CA SER A 71 -4.89 17.71 6.78
C SER A 71 -4.36 18.92 7.59
N LEU A 72 -4.61 18.96 8.91
CA LEU A 72 -4.17 20.04 9.78
C LEU A 72 -2.65 20.01 10.04
N SER A 73 -2.02 18.84 10.00
CA SER A 73 -0.57 18.69 10.11
C SER A 73 0.14 18.68 8.74
N SER A 74 -0.62 18.68 7.64
CA SER A 74 -0.10 18.70 6.27
C SER A 74 0.06 20.13 5.75
N VAL A 75 1.14 20.39 5.01
CA VAL A 75 1.44 21.69 4.41
C VAL A 75 1.83 21.58 2.95
N GLY A 76 1.46 22.57 2.16
CA GLY A 76 2.01 22.76 0.81
C GLY A 76 3.32 23.55 0.89
N ILE A 77 4.28 23.24 0.02
CA ILE A 77 5.59 23.89 -0.01
C ILE A 77 5.89 24.38 -1.43
N GLN A 78 6.28 25.64 -1.55
CA GLN A 78 6.81 26.22 -2.78
C GLN A 78 8.24 26.73 -2.54
N VAL A 79 9.11 26.47 -3.51
CA VAL A 79 10.53 26.83 -3.47
C VAL A 79 10.80 27.88 -4.53
N PHE A 80 11.21 29.06 -4.09
CA PHE A 80 11.51 30.20 -4.97
C PHE A 80 13.01 30.47 -5.03
N GLN A 81 13.51 30.76 -6.23
CA GLN A 81 14.86 31.25 -6.45
C GLN A 81 14.79 32.38 -7.48
N ASN A 82 15.48 33.49 -7.22
CA ASN A 82 15.45 34.67 -8.10
C ASN A 82 14.02 35.11 -8.47
N ASN A 83 13.12 35.10 -7.48
CA ASN A 83 11.70 35.46 -7.63
C ASN A 83 10.88 34.59 -8.60
N ARG A 84 11.37 33.38 -8.94
CA ARG A 84 10.67 32.39 -9.76
C ARG A 84 10.38 31.13 -8.97
N LEU A 85 9.21 30.54 -9.18
CA LEU A 85 8.86 29.22 -8.64
C LEU A 85 9.70 28.16 -9.36
N ILE A 86 10.54 27.43 -8.62
CA ILE A 86 11.42 26.39 -9.17
C ILE A 86 10.86 25.00 -8.88
N LYS A 87 10.42 24.78 -7.64
CA LYS A 87 9.89 23.49 -7.18
C LYS A 87 8.66 23.68 -6.33
N GLN A 88 7.81 22.67 -6.33
CA GLN A 88 6.65 22.56 -5.46
C GLN A 88 6.59 21.14 -4.91
N GLY A 89 6.13 21.03 -3.67
CA GLY A 89 5.88 19.76 -3.02
C GLY A 89 5.11 19.98 -1.73
N ASN A 90 5.25 19.04 -0.81
CA ASN A 90 4.45 18.95 0.41
C ASN A 90 5.31 18.64 1.62
N GLY A 91 4.78 18.87 2.80
CA GLY A 91 5.45 18.47 4.03
C GLY A 91 4.47 18.17 5.15
N LEU A 92 5.04 17.70 6.26
CA LEU A 92 4.34 17.44 7.49
C LEU A 92 4.94 18.25 8.62
N VAL A 93 4.09 18.87 9.43
CA VAL A 93 4.50 19.52 10.68
C VAL A 93 4.96 18.44 11.65
N VAL A 94 6.21 18.53 12.12
CA VAL A 94 6.80 17.58 13.07
C VAL A 94 6.94 18.15 14.48
N SER A 95 6.79 19.46 14.64
CA SER A 95 6.80 20.11 15.94
C SER A 95 5.94 21.37 15.94
N SER A 96 5.33 21.66 17.08
CA SER A 96 4.49 22.83 17.30
C SER A 96 5.27 24.14 17.22
N ASP A 97 6.59 24.09 17.39
CA ASP A 97 7.49 25.25 17.35
C ASP A 97 7.82 25.73 15.93
N GLY A 98 7.32 25.09 14.89
CA GLY A 98 7.51 25.53 13.51
C GLY A 98 8.36 24.61 12.64
N LEU A 99 8.71 23.41 13.10
CA LEU A 99 9.48 22.45 12.28
C LEU A 99 8.56 21.64 11.35
N VAL A 100 8.97 21.56 10.09
CA VAL A 100 8.27 20.83 9.02
C VAL A 100 9.25 19.91 8.31
N VAL A 101 8.88 18.64 8.16
CA VAL A 101 9.66 17.67 7.36
C VAL A 101 9.09 17.57 5.95
N THR A 102 9.99 17.47 4.97
CA THR A 102 9.69 17.21 3.56
C THR A 102 10.81 16.39 2.93
N VAL A 103 10.76 16.18 1.61
CA VAL A 103 11.79 15.49 0.86
C VAL A 103 12.96 16.42 0.49
N ALA A 104 14.19 15.88 0.52
CA ALA A 104 15.39 16.62 0.13
C ALA A 104 15.41 17.00 -1.35
N ASP A 105 14.60 16.37 -2.18
CA ASP A 105 14.40 16.76 -3.59
C ASP A 105 13.92 18.21 -3.73
N LEU A 106 13.31 18.80 -2.69
CA LEU A 106 12.94 20.23 -2.67
C LEU A 106 14.10 21.15 -2.26
N ALA A 107 15.19 20.61 -1.71
CA ALA A 107 16.33 21.41 -1.27
C ALA A 107 16.97 22.15 -2.46
N LEU A 108 17.22 23.44 -2.25
CA LEU A 108 17.88 24.31 -3.20
C LEU A 108 18.65 25.41 -2.44
N SER A 109 19.92 25.60 -2.80
CA SER A 109 20.78 26.60 -2.17
C SER A 109 20.33 28.03 -2.50
N GLY A 110 20.32 28.90 -1.49
CA GLY A 110 19.88 30.30 -1.61
C GLY A 110 18.40 30.47 -1.94
N ALA A 111 17.59 29.42 -1.81
CA ALA A 111 16.16 29.47 -2.09
C ALA A 111 15.36 29.98 -0.89
N ILE A 112 14.20 30.55 -1.18
CA ILE A 112 13.18 30.93 -0.19
C ILE A 112 12.11 29.85 -0.21
N TYR A 113 11.85 29.25 0.95
CA TYR A 113 10.76 28.28 1.13
C TYR A 113 9.51 28.99 1.63
N GLN A 114 8.40 28.77 0.95
CA GLN A 114 7.08 29.24 1.36
C GLN A 114 6.21 28.05 1.71
N ILE A 115 5.71 28.04 2.94
CA ILE A 115 4.83 27.02 3.50
C ILE A 115 3.41 27.55 3.45
N PHE A 116 2.53 26.81 2.79
CA PHE A 116 1.10 27.06 2.70
C PHE A 116 0.40 26.17 3.72
N HIS A 117 -0.11 26.81 4.77
CA HIS A 117 -0.83 26.14 5.84
C HIS A 117 -2.09 26.94 6.16
N GLU A 118 -3.24 26.29 6.05
CA GLU A 118 -4.56 26.96 6.11
C GLU A 118 -4.60 28.10 5.08
N ASP A 119 -5.01 29.30 5.49
CA ASP A 119 -5.06 30.49 4.63
C ASP A 119 -3.81 31.37 4.77
N LYS A 120 -2.70 30.81 5.26
CA LYS A 120 -1.45 31.55 5.54
C LYS A 120 -0.30 31.07 4.66
N ILE A 121 0.50 32.05 4.25
CA ILE A 121 1.79 31.84 3.56
C ILE A 121 2.89 32.21 4.54
N ILE A 122 3.69 31.21 4.91
CA ILE A 122 4.70 31.32 5.97
C ILE A 122 6.09 31.13 5.34
N LYS A 123 7.03 32.03 5.59
CA LYS A 123 8.42 31.85 5.15
C LYS A 123 9.14 30.85 6.05
N ALA A 124 9.98 30.01 5.45
CA ALA A 124 10.80 29.05 6.16
C ALA A 124 12.23 28.99 5.62
N THR A 125 13.14 28.51 6.47
CA THR A 125 14.55 28.23 6.17
C THR A 125 14.82 26.74 6.25
N ALA A 126 15.78 26.25 5.47
CA ALA A 126 16.26 24.88 5.59
C ALA A 126 17.23 24.78 6.78
N GLU A 127 16.91 23.94 7.76
CA GLU A 127 17.74 23.74 8.96
C GLU A 127 18.65 22.51 8.84
N ALA A 128 18.13 21.43 8.26
CA ALA A 128 18.87 20.18 8.10
C ALA A 128 18.46 19.47 6.81
N VAL A 129 19.42 18.85 6.14
CA VAL A 129 19.19 18.06 4.93
C VAL A 129 19.97 16.76 5.02
N ASP A 130 19.30 15.65 4.71
CA ASP A 130 19.90 14.35 4.47
C ASP A 130 19.50 13.86 3.08
N PHE A 131 20.41 14.01 2.11
CA PHE A 131 20.19 13.53 0.74
C PHE A 131 20.18 12.01 0.61
N LYS A 132 20.79 11.27 1.56
CA LYS A 132 20.82 9.81 1.55
C LYS A 132 19.46 9.24 1.94
N LEU A 133 18.82 9.83 2.95
CA LEU A 133 17.44 9.51 3.34
C LEU A 133 16.39 10.22 2.49
N ASN A 134 16.81 11.24 1.73
CA ASN A 134 15.95 12.16 1.00
C ASN A 134 15.00 12.94 1.93
N LEU A 135 15.53 13.46 3.04
CA LEU A 135 14.78 14.25 4.02
C LEU A 135 15.33 15.68 4.13
N LEU A 136 14.42 16.64 4.25
CA LEU A 136 14.70 18.05 4.48
C LEU A 136 13.85 18.52 5.66
N LEU A 137 14.47 19.20 6.61
CA LEU A 137 13.83 19.87 7.73
C LEU A 137 13.79 21.37 7.45
N LEU A 138 12.59 21.93 7.49
CA LEU A 138 12.34 23.36 7.39
C LEU A 138 11.95 23.92 8.76
N LYS A 139 12.39 25.14 9.06
CA LYS A 139 11.95 25.91 10.23
C LYS A 139 11.20 27.15 9.78
N SER A 140 10.00 27.32 10.31
CA SER A 140 9.28 28.58 10.26
C SER A 140 9.31 29.27 11.62
N GLN A 141 9.01 30.57 11.62
CA GLN A 141 8.87 31.37 12.85
C GLN A 141 7.42 31.35 13.40
N THR A 142 6.60 30.43 12.91
CA THR A 142 5.18 30.32 13.27
C THR A 142 4.95 29.03 14.05
N SER A 143 4.10 29.09 15.07
CA SER A 143 3.65 27.92 15.80
C SER A 143 2.51 27.20 15.07
N TYR A 144 2.53 25.86 15.09
CA TYR A 144 1.46 25.04 14.54
C TYR A 144 0.63 24.40 15.66
N ALA A 145 -0.70 24.42 15.51
CA ALA A 145 -1.62 23.80 16.48
C ALA A 145 -1.70 22.28 16.35
N SER A 146 -1.39 21.73 15.17
CA SER A 146 -1.47 20.29 14.88
C SER A 146 -0.13 19.77 14.37
N VAL A 147 0.33 18.67 14.95
CA VAL A 147 1.57 17.98 14.62
C VAL A 147 1.24 16.59 14.10
N ALA A 148 2.03 16.09 13.15
CA ALA A 148 1.87 14.75 12.60
C ALA A 148 2.07 13.66 13.67
N ASP A 149 1.09 12.77 13.81
CA ASP A 149 1.23 11.58 14.66
C ASP A 149 1.82 10.43 13.84
N PHE A 150 3.10 10.16 14.06
CA PHE A 150 3.83 9.11 13.35
C PHE A 150 3.67 7.74 14.01
N ASP A 151 3.38 6.73 13.20
CA ASP A 151 3.33 5.35 13.66
C ASP A 151 4.71 4.89 14.16
N SER A 152 4.75 4.35 15.38
CA SER A 152 5.93 3.80 16.03
C SER A 152 6.03 2.27 15.89
N ILE A 153 4.91 1.60 15.64
CA ILE A 153 4.81 0.16 15.91
C ILE A 153 5.16 -0.66 14.66
N GLY A 154 5.23 -0.04 13.47
CA GLY A 154 5.73 -0.73 12.28
C GLY A 154 4.89 -1.94 11.85
N ASN A 155 3.66 -2.08 12.36
CA ASN A 155 2.72 -3.18 12.06
C ASN A 155 2.08 -3.06 10.67
N ILE A 156 2.83 -2.49 9.74
CA ILE A 156 2.42 -2.28 8.36
C ILE A 156 2.62 -3.60 7.63
N LYS A 157 1.61 -4.05 6.90
CA LYS A 157 1.62 -5.30 6.14
C LYS A 157 1.26 -5.03 4.68
N PRO A 158 1.83 -5.79 3.72
CA PRO A 158 1.33 -5.82 2.35
C PRO A 158 -0.17 -6.13 2.31
N GLY A 159 -0.90 -5.51 1.39
CA GLY A 159 -2.35 -5.65 1.24
C GLY A 159 -3.19 -4.77 2.17
N GLN A 160 -2.57 -3.96 3.03
CA GLN A 160 -3.31 -2.97 3.82
C GLN A 160 -3.66 -1.73 3.00
N ASP A 161 -4.83 -1.16 3.28
CA ASP A 161 -5.20 0.17 2.81
C ASP A 161 -4.36 1.25 3.48
N ALA A 162 -3.96 2.24 2.70
CA ALA A 162 -3.38 3.48 3.17
C ALA A 162 -3.94 4.66 2.37
N VAL A 163 -3.79 5.86 2.94
CA VAL A 163 -4.25 7.08 2.30
C VAL A 163 -3.08 8.07 2.22
N ILE A 164 -2.78 8.50 1.01
CA ILE A 164 -1.84 9.58 0.70
C ILE A 164 -2.59 10.90 0.89
N ILE A 165 -2.04 11.79 1.71
CA ILE A 165 -2.66 13.06 2.09
C ILE A 165 -1.65 14.21 2.05
N GLY A 166 -2.09 15.35 1.53
CA GLY A 166 -1.31 16.56 1.43
C GLY A 166 -2.12 17.71 0.85
N LYS A 167 -1.44 18.80 0.51
CA LYS A 167 -2.01 20.03 -0.03
C LYS A 167 -1.28 20.44 -1.30
N ILE A 168 -2.00 20.48 -2.41
CA ILE A 168 -1.48 21.09 -3.64
C ILE A 168 -1.74 22.59 -3.55
N VAL A 169 -0.75 23.40 -3.88
CA VAL A 169 -0.91 24.86 -3.92
C VAL A 169 -1.35 25.23 -5.32
N ASP A 170 -2.56 25.76 -5.44
CA ASP A 170 -3.15 26.27 -6.68
C ASP A 170 -3.51 27.75 -6.48
N LEU A 171 -2.98 28.64 -7.32
CA LEU A 171 -3.19 30.09 -7.23
C LEU A 171 -3.07 30.65 -5.79
N SER A 172 -2.03 30.21 -5.07
CA SER A 172 -1.75 30.57 -3.67
C SER A 172 -2.75 30.03 -2.63
N ARG A 173 -3.62 29.09 -2.99
CA ARG A 173 -4.54 28.41 -2.08
C ARG A 173 -4.12 26.94 -1.93
N PRO A 174 -3.94 26.43 -0.70
CA PRO A 174 -3.70 25.02 -0.51
C PRO A 174 -5.01 24.21 -0.64
N ILE A 175 -5.06 23.31 -1.61
CA ILE A 175 -6.15 22.38 -1.86
C ILE A 175 -5.80 21.02 -1.26
N LEU A 176 -6.61 20.56 -0.30
CA LEU A 176 -6.49 19.21 0.25
C LEU A 176 -6.63 18.18 -0.87
N THR A 177 -5.63 17.33 -1.00
CA THR A 177 -5.60 16.24 -1.97
C THR A 177 -5.44 14.92 -1.23
N VAL A 178 -6.27 13.96 -1.60
CA VAL A 178 -6.34 12.65 -0.95
C VAL A 178 -6.36 11.58 -2.03
N GLN A 179 -5.54 10.55 -1.86
CA GLN A 179 -5.52 9.38 -2.73
C GLN A 179 -5.43 8.12 -1.89
N ARG A 180 -6.39 7.22 -2.06
CA ARG A 180 -6.31 5.88 -1.46
C ARG A 180 -5.38 5.01 -2.29
N GLY A 181 -4.62 4.16 -1.61
CA GLY A 181 -3.78 3.15 -2.22
C GLY A 181 -3.57 1.95 -1.31
N LEU A 182 -3.11 0.85 -1.90
CA LEU A 182 -2.80 -0.41 -1.26
C LEU A 182 -1.29 -0.53 -1.08
N ILE A 183 -0.86 -0.99 0.09
CA ILE A 183 0.54 -1.29 0.34
C ILE A 183 0.93 -2.54 -0.46
N ASN A 184 1.81 -2.36 -1.46
CA ASN A 184 2.21 -3.45 -2.35
C ASN A 184 3.23 -4.37 -1.69
N TYR A 185 4.35 -3.81 -1.23
CA TYR A 185 5.41 -4.55 -0.56
C TYR A 185 6.24 -3.62 0.33
N ILE A 186 6.92 -4.22 1.29
CA ILE A 186 7.71 -3.54 2.31
C ILE A 186 9.12 -4.11 2.26
N THR A 187 10.11 -3.23 2.16
CA THR A 187 11.53 -3.56 2.28
C THR A 187 12.08 -2.92 3.55
N GLU A 188 13.34 -3.19 3.89
CA GLU A 188 14.00 -2.48 5.00
C GLU A 188 14.01 -0.96 4.81
N LYS A 189 14.21 -0.50 3.57
CA LYS A 189 14.46 0.91 3.26
C LYS A 189 13.21 1.70 2.90
N ALA A 190 12.19 1.06 2.35
CA ALA A 190 11.01 1.75 1.84
C ALA A 190 9.75 0.87 1.83
N ILE A 191 8.60 1.53 1.77
CA ILE A 191 7.29 0.93 1.51
C ILE A 191 6.85 1.38 0.12
N THR A 192 6.26 0.48 -0.67
CA THR A 192 5.66 0.84 -1.96
C THR A 192 4.15 0.75 -1.86
N ILE A 193 3.47 1.72 -2.47
CA ILE A 193 2.00 1.82 -2.50
C ILE A 193 1.54 1.89 -3.97
N ASP A 194 0.37 1.30 -4.27
CA ASP A 194 -0.28 1.56 -5.54
C ASP A 194 -0.92 2.95 -5.54
N ALA A 195 -0.36 3.84 -6.33
CA ALA A 195 -0.88 5.19 -6.49
C ALA A 195 -0.36 5.75 -7.80
N ILE A 196 -1.10 6.69 -8.37
CA ILE A 196 -0.74 7.34 -9.63
C ILE A 196 0.44 8.28 -9.34
N PRO A 197 1.64 8.03 -9.89
CA PRO A 197 2.79 8.87 -9.65
C PRO A 197 2.55 10.27 -10.21
N ASN A 198 2.75 11.28 -9.37
CA ASN A 198 2.70 12.69 -9.77
C ASN A 198 3.72 13.46 -8.95
N ASN A 199 4.54 14.29 -9.60
CA ASN A 199 5.61 15.07 -8.96
C ASN A 199 5.11 15.95 -7.82
N PHE A 200 3.86 16.43 -7.87
CA PHE A 200 3.27 17.23 -6.79
C PHE A 200 3.07 16.43 -5.50
N LEU A 201 3.01 15.08 -5.57
CA LEU A 201 2.84 14.21 -4.41
C LEU A 201 4.10 14.11 -3.54
N ALA A 202 5.25 14.62 -4.00
CA ALA A 202 6.49 14.60 -3.23
C ALA A 202 6.32 15.28 -1.87
N GLY A 203 6.61 14.55 -0.80
CA GLY A 203 6.47 14.99 0.59
C GLY A 203 5.06 14.89 1.19
N PHE A 204 4.07 14.35 0.46
CA PHE A 204 2.76 14.01 1.04
C PHE A 204 2.93 13.00 2.18
N GLY A 205 2.11 13.13 3.22
CA GLY A 205 2.03 12.11 4.27
C GLY A 205 1.24 10.90 3.78
N VAL A 206 1.54 9.73 4.33
CA VAL A 206 0.71 8.53 4.12
C VAL A 206 0.24 8.03 5.47
N ILE A 207 -1.07 7.86 5.63
CA ILE A 207 -1.71 7.40 6.86
C ILE A 207 -2.24 5.97 6.74
N ASN A 208 -2.17 5.23 7.84
CA ASN A 208 -2.81 3.92 7.97
C ASN A 208 -4.29 4.05 8.42
N SER A 209 -4.97 2.92 8.60
CA SER A 209 -6.37 2.84 9.07
C SER A 209 -6.61 3.42 10.47
N ASN A 210 -5.55 3.66 11.24
CA ASN A 210 -5.62 4.30 12.55
C ASN A 210 -5.41 5.82 12.48
N GLY A 211 -5.19 6.37 11.27
CA GLY A 211 -4.92 7.78 11.06
C GLY A 211 -3.51 8.22 11.44
N ARG A 212 -2.58 7.29 11.62
CA ARG A 212 -1.17 7.59 11.96
C ARG A 212 -0.32 7.57 10.70
N ILE A 213 0.66 8.48 10.63
CA ILE A 213 1.57 8.61 9.51
C ILE A 213 2.57 7.45 9.51
N ILE A 214 2.54 6.65 8.44
CA ILE A 214 3.47 5.55 8.20
C ILE A 214 4.71 5.97 7.39
N GLY A 215 4.64 7.14 6.75
CA GLY A 215 5.77 7.71 6.02
C GLY A 215 5.40 8.93 5.20
N ILE A 216 6.39 9.47 4.47
CA ILE A 216 6.18 10.51 3.46
C ILE A 216 6.50 10.00 2.06
N VAL A 217 5.75 10.48 1.07
CA VAL A 217 5.93 10.13 -0.34
C VAL A 217 7.25 10.71 -0.86
N SER A 218 8.04 9.87 -1.48
CA SER A 218 9.19 10.20 -2.32
C SER A 218 9.00 9.54 -3.68
N ILE A 219 9.46 10.19 -4.74
CA ILE A 219 9.29 9.70 -6.11
C ILE A 219 10.65 9.25 -6.61
N LYS A 220 10.78 7.94 -6.84
CA LYS A 220 12.02 7.33 -7.34
C LYS A 220 11.72 6.55 -8.61
N ASN A 221 12.38 6.89 -9.71
CA ASN A 221 12.21 6.22 -11.01
C ASN A 221 10.73 6.10 -11.44
N ALA A 222 9.99 7.21 -11.35
CA ALA A 222 8.56 7.29 -11.62
C ALA A 222 7.67 6.34 -10.77
N ARG A 223 8.16 5.91 -9.60
CA ARG A 223 7.39 5.11 -8.62
C ARG A 223 7.25 5.87 -7.32
N ILE A 224 6.10 5.70 -6.68
CA ILE A 224 5.85 6.20 -5.33
C ILE A 224 6.48 5.23 -4.33
N VAL A 225 7.42 5.74 -3.55
CA VAL A 225 8.04 5.04 -2.43
C VAL A 225 7.90 5.88 -1.18
N LEU A 226 7.69 5.24 -0.04
CA LEU A 226 7.55 5.95 1.22
C LEU A 226 8.85 5.91 2.00
N ILE A 227 9.29 7.09 2.45
CA ILE A 227 10.29 7.21 3.50
C ILE A 227 9.57 6.91 4.81
N LYS A 228 9.97 5.83 5.49
CA LYS A 228 9.29 5.31 6.68
C LYS A 228 9.26 6.32 7.82
N SER A 229 8.18 6.31 8.60
CA SER A 229 8.04 7.13 9.81
C SER A 229 9.19 6.93 10.81
N SER A 230 9.73 5.71 10.92
CA SER A 230 10.89 5.43 11.79
C SER A 230 12.16 6.19 11.36
N LEU A 231 12.41 6.30 10.04
CA LEU A 231 13.55 7.06 9.53
C LEU A 231 13.37 8.56 9.76
N ILE A 232 12.14 9.05 9.64
CA ILE A 232 11.79 10.46 9.89
C ILE A 232 12.00 10.80 11.37
N LYS A 233 11.53 9.95 12.29
CA LYS A 233 11.75 10.11 13.74
C LYS A 233 13.23 10.17 14.07
N ASN A 234 14.01 9.19 13.60
CA ASN A 234 15.45 9.16 13.84
C ASN A 234 16.16 10.41 13.28
N PHE A 235 15.75 10.88 12.10
CA PHE A 235 16.29 12.10 11.51
C PHE A 235 16.01 13.33 12.39
N PHE A 236 14.79 13.43 12.91
CA PHE A 236 14.39 14.51 13.82
C PHE A 236 15.11 14.45 15.17
N GLU A 237 15.22 13.27 15.78
CA GLU A 237 15.94 13.05 17.04
C GLU A 237 17.43 13.39 16.90
N ASN A 238 18.06 12.99 15.79
CA ASN A 238 19.45 13.35 15.49
C ASN A 238 19.62 14.87 15.38
N TYR A 239 18.70 15.57 14.71
CA TYR A 239 18.73 17.02 14.62
C TYR A 239 18.64 17.69 16.00
N LEU A 240 17.76 17.23 16.89
CA LEU A 240 17.65 17.76 18.25
C LEU A 240 18.93 17.56 19.05
N SER A 241 19.56 16.39 18.93
CA SER A 241 20.83 16.09 19.61
C SER A 241 22.00 16.98 19.15
N TRP A 242 21.98 17.45 17.89
CA TRP A 242 22.98 18.40 17.40
C TRP A 242 22.81 19.79 17.99
N GLY A 243 21.57 20.19 18.32
CA GLY A 243 21.27 21.46 18.96
C GLY A 243 21.78 21.53 20.40
N GLU A 244 21.69 20.42 21.15
CA GLU A 244 22.15 20.36 22.55
C GLU A 244 23.67 20.48 22.68
N ASN A 245 24.44 20.04 21.68
CA ASN A 245 25.91 20.15 21.68
C ASN A 245 26.44 21.53 21.23
N ARG A 246 25.55 22.52 21.04
CA ARG A 246 25.91 23.89 20.61
C ARG A 246 25.77 24.93 21.74
N PHE A 247 25.49 24.49 22.96
CA PHE A 247 25.42 25.35 24.16
C PHE A 247 26.41 24.89 25.22
#